data_AF-A0A971K2E9-F1
#
_entry.id   AF-A0A971K2E9-F1
#
_cell.length_a   1.000
_cell.length_b   1.000
_cell.length_c   1.000
_cell.angle_alpha   90.00
_cell.angle_beta   90.00
_cell.angle_gamma   90.00
#
_symmetry.space_group_name_H-M   'P 1'
#
loop_
_entity.id
_entity.type
_entity.pdbx_description
1 polymer ?
#
loop_
_entity_poly.entity_id
_entity_poly.type
_entity_poly.pdbx_seq_one_letter_code
_entity_poly.pdbx_strand_id
1 'polypeptide(L)'
;LIFLWTLLLIIPGIVKSYAYRMVPYILADNPRIDYRRAVELSNQMTMGYKLDIFILDLSFIGWYLLGALAFGIGILFVRPYEDTTNAELYLVLRKNALEQGMCAYEELFPGEETVN
;
A
#
# COMPACT_ATOMS: atom_id res chain seq x y z
N LEU A 1 -27.19 4.19 16.02
CA LEU A 1 -27.41 4.06 14.55
C LEU A 1 -26.43 4.87 13.70
N ILE A 2 -25.84 5.99 14.15
CA ILE A 2 -24.89 6.79 13.33
C ILE A 2 -23.53 6.11 13.11
N PHE A 3 -23.05 5.33 14.10
CA PHE A 3 -21.73 4.66 14.06
C PHE A 3 -21.54 3.70 12.86
N LEU A 4 -22.58 2.92 12.51
CA LEU A 4 -22.52 1.99 11.38
C LEU A 4 -22.40 2.73 10.04
N TRP A 5 -23.14 3.83 9.90
CA TRP A 5 -23.13 4.67 8.69
C TRP A 5 -21.79 5.39 8.52
N THR A 6 -21.20 5.88 9.61
CA THR A 6 -19.86 6.47 9.56
C THR A 6 -18.81 5.41 9.22
N LEU A 7 -18.90 4.19 9.76
CA LEU A 7 -17.97 3.11 9.44
C LEU A 7 -18.03 2.71 7.95
N LEU A 8 -19.23 2.65 7.38
CA LEU A 8 -19.44 2.35 5.95
C LEU A 8 -18.85 3.43 5.03
N LEU A 9 -18.85 4.71 5.45
CA LEU A 9 -18.33 5.83 4.66
C LEU A 9 -16.83 6.08 4.87
N ILE A 10 -16.24 5.65 5.99
CA ILE A 10 -14.80 5.73 6.24
C ILE A 10 -14.04 4.81 5.28
N ILE A 11 -14.56 3.60 5.03
CA ILE A 11 -13.94 2.60 4.14
C ILE A 11 -13.67 3.17 2.73
N PRO A 12 -14.64 3.71 1.96
CA PRO A 12 -14.38 4.24 0.62
C PRO A 12 -13.43 5.46 0.62
N GLY A 13 -13.42 6.26 1.69
CA GLY A 13 -12.50 7.39 1.84
C GLY A 13 -11.04 6.96 1.99
N ILE A 14 -10.78 5.99 2.87
CA ILE A 14 -9.44 5.42 3.09
C ILE A 14 -9.00 4.61 1.87
N VAL A 15 -9.91 3.85 1.26
CA VAL A 15 -9.64 3.06 0.06
C VAL A 15 -9.12 3.92 -1.10
N LYS A 16 -9.55 5.18 -1.21
CA LYS A 16 -9.05 6.11 -2.23
C LYS A 16 -7.64 6.64 -1.90
N SER A 17 -7.27 6.75 -0.63
CA SER A 17 -5.92 7.24 -0.25
C SER A 17 -4.83 6.19 -0.52
N TYR A 18 -5.15 4.89 -0.49
CA TYR A 18 -4.17 3.83 -0.79
C TYR A 18 -3.56 3.92 -2.19
N ALA A 19 -4.26 4.52 -3.15
CA ALA A 19 -3.74 4.78 -4.49
C ALA A 19 -2.46 5.64 -4.49
N TYR A 20 -2.17 6.37 -3.42
CA TYR A 20 -0.96 7.19 -3.28
C TYR A 20 0.13 6.52 -2.43
N ARG A 21 -0.19 5.47 -1.68
CA ARG A 21 0.75 4.83 -0.72
C ARG A 21 1.90 4.10 -1.42
N MET A 22 1.66 3.57 -2.62
CA MET A 22 2.67 2.79 -3.37
C MET A 22 3.52 3.64 -4.33
N VAL A 23 3.12 4.88 -4.63
CA VAL A 23 3.86 5.82 -5.48
C VAL A 23 5.33 5.98 -5.08
N PRO A 24 5.70 6.21 -3.80
CA PRO A 24 7.11 6.36 -3.44
C PRO A 24 7.93 5.08 -3.68
N TYR A 25 7.32 3.90 -3.53
CA TYR A 25 7.99 2.62 -3.80
C TYR A 25 8.25 2.43 -5.31
N ILE A 26 7.28 2.81 -6.15
CA ILE A 26 7.44 2.79 -7.61
C ILE A 26 8.54 3.75 -8.07
N LEU A 27 8.59 4.95 -7.50
CA LEU A 27 9.63 5.94 -7.81
C LEU A 27 11.01 5.51 -7.32
N ALA A 28 11.08 4.72 -6.24
CA ALA A 28 12.32 4.13 -5.77
C ALA A 28 12.84 3.06 -6.74
N ASP A 29 11.96 2.24 -7.32
CA ASP A 29 12.31 1.25 -8.34
C ASP A 29 12.69 1.90 -9.68
N ASN A 30 11.90 2.88 -10.15
CA ASN A 30 12.17 3.64 -11.36
C ASN A 30 12.01 5.15 -11.16
N PRO A 31 13.10 5.88 -10.87
CA PRO A 31 13.04 7.33 -10.69
C PRO A 31 12.79 8.11 -12.00
N ARG A 32 12.81 7.43 -13.17
CA ARG A 32 12.59 8.06 -14.49
C ARG A 32 11.13 8.02 -14.94
N ILE A 33 10.26 7.28 -14.25
CA ILE A 33 8.84 7.21 -14.58
C ILE A 33 8.15 8.56 -14.32
N ASP A 34 7.21 8.94 -15.18
CA ASP A 34 6.40 10.14 -14.94
C ASP A 34 5.56 9.98 -13.68
N TYR A 35 5.49 11.02 -12.84
CA TYR A 35 4.75 10.98 -11.58
C TYR A 35 3.27 10.62 -11.77
N ARG A 36 2.63 11.11 -12.84
CA ARG A 36 1.21 10.79 -13.12
C ARG A 36 1.07 9.31 -13.48
N ARG A 37 2.06 8.75 -14.20
CA ARG A 37 2.10 7.32 -14.52
C ARG A 37 2.33 6.48 -13.27
N ALA A 38 3.21 6.89 -12.35
CA ALA A 38 3.41 6.20 -11.07
C ALA A 38 2.13 6.17 -10.22
N VAL A 39 1.37 7.28 -10.18
CA VAL A 39 0.06 7.33 -9.49
C VAL A 39 -0.96 6.41 -10.15
N GLU A 40 -1.06 6.43 -11.48
CA GLU A 40 -1.95 5.57 -12.25
C GLU A 40 -1.63 4.08 -11.97
N LEU A 41 -0.34 3.74 -12.03
CA LEU A 41 0.13 2.38 -11.77
C LEU A 41 -0.14 1.95 -10.32
N SER A 42 0.20 2.78 -9.34
CA SER A 42 -0.12 2.55 -7.93
C SER A 42 -1.61 2.31 -7.70
N ASN A 43 -2.48 3.09 -8.36
CA ASN A 43 -3.92 2.90 -8.28
C ASN A 43 -4.38 1.59 -8.92
N GLN A 44 -3.81 1.20 -10.05
CA GLN A 44 -4.12 -0.07 -10.73
C GLN A 44 -3.66 -1.27 -9.90
N MET A 45 -2.42 -1.26 -9.39
CA MET A 45 -1.90 -2.36 -8.56
C MET A 45 -2.71 -2.54 -7.27
N THR A 46 -3.21 -1.45 -6.69
CA THR A 46 -4.05 -1.51 -5.48
C THR A 46 -5.52 -1.81 -5.79
N MET A 47 -5.95 -1.75 -7.05
CA MET A 47 -7.34 -1.99 -7.46
C MET A 47 -7.67 -3.48 -7.34
N GLY A 48 -8.50 -3.83 -6.35
CA GLY A 48 -8.85 -5.22 -6.01
C GLY A 48 -8.41 -5.62 -4.61
N TYR A 49 -7.26 -5.12 -4.15
CA TYR A 49 -6.70 -5.41 -2.81
C TYR A 49 -6.99 -4.32 -1.76
N LYS A 50 -7.69 -3.26 -2.16
CA LYS A 50 -8.07 -2.11 -1.30
C LYS A 50 -8.73 -2.51 0.04
N LEU A 51 -9.55 -3.56 0.05
CA LEU A 51 -10.17 -4.07 1.28
C LEU A 51 -9.17 -4.84 2.15
N ASP A 52 -8.27 -5.62 1.55
CA ASP A 52 -7.24 -6.35 2.31
C ASP A 52 -6.29 -5.37 3.00
N ILE A 53 -5.91 -4.29 2.31
CA ILE A 53 -5.10 -3.20 2.90
C ILE A 53 -5.85 -2.52 4.04
N PHE A 54 -7.17 -2.35 3.93
CA PHE A 54 -7.98 -1.80 5.02
C PHE A 54 -8.02 -2.73 6.25
N ILE A 55 -8.18 -4.03 6.04
CA ILE A 55 -8.14 -5.01 7.14
C ILE A 55 -6.75 -5.02 7.79
N LEU A 56 -5.70 -4.88 6.99
CA LEU A 56 -4.32 -4.76 7.47
C LEU A 56 -4.13 -3.52 8.35
N ASP A 57 -4.57 -2.34 7.90
CA ASP A 57 -4.53 -1.10 8.70
C ASP A 57 -5.39 -1.20 9.98
N LEU A 58 -6.52 -1.89 9.92
CA LEU A 58 -7.35 -2.19 11.09
C LEU A 58 -6.62 -3.09 12.10
N SER A 59 -5.76 -4.00 11.64
CA SER A 59 -4.92 -4.79 12.55
C SER A 59 -3.92 -3.89 13.29
N PHE A 60 -3.32 -2.91 12.60
CA PHE A 60 -2.38 -1.97 13.17
C PHE A 60 -3.03 -0.98 14.13
N ILE A 61 -4.28 -0.54 13.89
CA ILE A 61 -4.95 0.41 14.77
C ILE A 61 -5.10 -0.13 16.20
N GLY A 62 -5.28 -1.45 16.35
CA GLY A 62 -5.30 -2.12 17.65
C GLY A 62 -3.95 -2.01 18.38
N TRP A 63 -2.85 -2.21 17.66
CA TRP A 63 -1.50 -2.05 18.19
C TRP A 63 -1.18 -0.60 18.55
N TYR A 64 -1.65 0.35 17.74
CA TYR A 64 -1.53 1.79 18.04
C TYR A 64 -2.31 2.20 19.29
N LEU A 65 -3.53 1.67 19.48
CA LEU A 65 -4.33 1.90 20.68
C LEU A 65 -3.65 1.31 21.93
N LEU A 66 -3.09 0.10 21.81
CA LEU A 66 -2.35 -0.55 22.90
C LEU A 66 -1.05 0.21 23.21
N GLY A 67 -0.34 0.66 22.18
CA GLY A 67 0.86 1.49 22.32
C GLY A 67 0.58 2.83 22.97
N ALA A 68 -0.56 3.47 22.64
CA ALA A 68 -1.01 4.70 23.29
C ALA A 68 -1.35 4.48 24.77
N LEU A 69 -1.99 3.36 25.12
CA LEU A 69 -2.25 2.98 26.50
C LEU A 69 -0.96 2.71 27.29
N ALA A 70 0.07 2.20 26.61
CA ALA A 70 1.42 1.96 27.15
C ALA A 70 2.35 3.20 27.10
N PHE A 71 1.81 4.41 27.28
CA PHE A 71 2.56 5.69 27.24
C PHE A 71 3.37 5.93 25.95
N GLY A 72 2.97 5.35 24.83
CA GLY A 72 3.61 5.53 23.52
C GLY A 72 4.82 4.63 23.25
N ILE A 73 5.24 3.79 24.21
CA ILE A 73 6.41 2.90 24.04
C ILE A 73 6.10 1.81 23.00
N GLY A 74 4.89 1.28 23.01
CA GLY A 74 4.48 0.26 22.02
C GLY A 74 4.56 0.77 20.58
N ILE A 75 4.37 2.08 20.36
CA ILE A 75 4.41 2.68 19.02
C ILE A 75 5.80 2.55 18.37
N LEU A 76 6.88 2.63 19.17
CA LEU A 76 8.25 2.48 18.67
C LEU A 76 8.50 1.10 18.05
N PHE A 77 7.82 0.06 18.53
CA PHE A 77 7.92 -1.30 17.99
C PHE A 77 6.97 -1.52 16.81
N VAL A 78 5.82 -0.84 16.81
CA VAL A 78 4.81 -0.99 15.74
C VAL A 78 5.26 -0.34 14.44
N ARG A 79 5.94 0.82 14.51
CA ARG A 79 6.43 1.55 13.34
C ARG A 79 7.30 0.72 12.37
N PRO A 80 8.42 0.11 12.79
CA PRO A 80 9.25 -0.68 11.88
C PRO A 80 8.51 -1.91 11.34
N TYR A 81 7.57 -2.45 12.12
CA TYR A 81 6.74 -3.57 11.69
C TYR A 81 5.73 -3.16 10.61
N GLU A 82 5.11 -1.98 10.75
CA GLU A 82 4.24 -1.38 9.73
C GLU A 82 5.02 -1.08 8.45
N ASP A 83 6.20 -0.47 8.56
CA ASP A 83 7.03 -0.12 7.40
C ASP A 83 7.45 -1.38 6.62
N THR A 84 7.88 -2.43 7.32
CA THR A 84 8.23 -3.73 6.70
C THR A 84 7.02 -4.34 6.00
N THR A 85 5.85 -4.27 6.63
CA THR A 85 4.62 -4.82 6.06
C THR A 85 4.20 -4.05 4.80
N ASN A 86 4.37 -2.73 4.77
CA ASN A 86 4.10 -1.93 3.58
C ASN A 86 5.05 -2.24 2.43
N ALA A 87 6.33 -2.49 2.72
CA ALA A 87 7.29 -2.92 1.72
C ALA A 87 6.91 -4.28 1.13
N GLU A 88 6.57 -5.26 1.97
CA GLU A 88 6.10 -6.58 1.52
C GLU A 88 4.79 -6.49 0.74
N LEU A 89 3.84 -5.66 1.20
CA LEU A 89 2.60 -5.39 0.48
C LEU A 89 2.89 -4.87 -0.94
N TYR A 90 3.82 -3.92 -1.07
CA TYR A 90 4.24 -3.43 -2.39
C TYR A 90 4.79 -4.55 -3.27
N LEU A 91 5.67 -5.42 -2.75
CA LEU A 91 6.24 -6.54 -3.50
C LEU A 91 5.16 -7.50 -4.01
N VAL A 92 4.18 -7.83 -3.15
CA VAL A 92 3.05 -8.70 -3.51
C VAL A 92 2.16 -8.06 -4.56
N LEU A 93 1.79 -6.78 -4.38
CA LEU A 93 0.96 -6.06 -5.33
C LEU A 93 1.65 -5.92 -6.70
N ARG A 94 2.95 -5.62 -6.70
CA ARG A 94 3.78 -5.55 -7.90
C ARG A 94 3.80 -6.89 -8.63
N LYS A 95 4.04 -7.98 -7.91
CA LYS A 95 4.04 -9.34 -8.48
C LYS A 95 2.69 -9.68 -9.10
N ASN A 96 1.59 -9.46 -8.39
CA ASN A 96 0.25 -9.72 -8.90
C ASN A 96 -0.07 -8.87 -10.14
N ALA A 97 0.35 -7.60 -10.17
CA ALA A 97 0.14 -6.73 -11.30
C ALA A 97 0.93 -7.14 -12.56
N LEU A 98 2.14 -7.69 -12.38
CA LEU A 98 2.93 -8.29 -13.46
C LEU A 98 2.28 -9.59 -13.96
N GLU A 99 1.84 -10.47 -13.07
CA GLU A 99 1.13 -11.73 -13.43
C GLU A 99 -0.17 -11.46 -14.19
N GLN A 100 -0.88 -10.38 -13.85
CA GLN A 100 -2.11 -9.95 -14.51
C GLN A 100 -1.86 -9.15 -15.79
N GLY A 101 -0.59 -8.89 -16.16
CA GLY A 101 -0.22 -8.12 -17.35
C GLY A 101 -0.68 -6.66 -17.33
N MET A 102 -1.00 -6.12 -16.15
CA MET A 102 -1.47 -4.73 -15.99
C MET A 102 -0.32 -3.72 -15.98
N CYS A 103 0.87 -4.14 -15.58
CA CYS A 103 2.10 -3.36 -15.63
C CYS A 103 3.11 -4.03 -16.56
N ALA A 104 3.77 -3.26 -17.42
CA ALA A 104 4.94 -3.77 -18.12
C ALA A 104 6.12 -3.82 -17.14
N TYR A 105 6.85 -4.95 -17.08
CA TYR A 105 8.05 -5.10 -16.25
C TYR A 105 9.09 -4.01 -16.56
N GLU A 106 9.20 -3.65 -17.84
CA GLU A 106 10.07 -2.60 -18.35
C GLU A 106 9.73 -1.19 -17.82
N GLU A 107 8.47 -0.93 -17.45
CA GLU A 107 8.08 0.35 -16.84
C GLU A 107 8.59 0.49 -15.39
N LEU A 108 8.82 -0.63 -14.69
CA LEU A 108 9.35 -0.65 -13.32
C LEU A 108 10.87 -0.86 -13.27
N PHE A 109 11.43 -1.60 -14.23
CA PHE A 109 12.87 -1.88 -14.31
C PHE A 109 13.41 -1.57 -15.71
N PRO A 110 13.61 -0.28 -16.04
CA PRO A 110 14.11 0.13 -17.35
C PRO A 110 15.60 -0.23 -17.49
N GLY A 111 15.90 -1.46 -17.90
CA GLY A 111 17.25 -1.97 -18.10
C GLY A 111 17.47 -3.44 -17.74
N GLU A 112 16.50 -4.12 -17.13
CA GLU A 112 16.53 -5.58 -16.92
C GLU A 112 15.68 -6.25 -18.01
N GLU A 113 16.24 -6.43 -19.21
CA GLU A 113 15.66 -7.35 -20.19
C GLU A 113 15.66 -8.77 -19.61
N THR A 114 14.45 -9.29 -19.36
CA THR A 114 14.06 -10.71 -19.43
C THR A 114 15.20 -11.71 -19.26
N VAL A 115 15.63 -11.98 -18.03
CA VAL A 115 16.21 -13.29 -17.75
C VAL A 115 15.03 -14.22 -17.53
N ASN A 116 14.77 -15.02 -18.57
CA ASN A 116 13.75 -16.06 -18.68
C ASN A 116 13.47 -16.83 -17.39
#